data_AF-A0A1H0ZNH1-F1
#
_entry.id   AF-A0A1H0ZNH1-F1
#
_cell.length_a   1.000
_cell.length_b   1.000
_cell.length_c   1.000
_cell.angle_alpha   90.00
_cell.angle_beta   90.00
_cell.angle_gamma   90.00
#
_symmetry.space_group_name_H-M   'P 1'
#
loop_
_entity.id
_entity.type
_entity.pdbx_description
1 polymer ?
#
loop_
_entity_poly.entity_id
_entity_poly.type
_entity_poly.pdbx_seq_one_letter_code
_entity_poly.pdbx_strand_id
1 'polypeptide(L)'
;MKSARIVPLVFGVLTLAASGAAMAAGLNVGVNIGIPAPVYVAPAPVYAPPPPPPVVYQPAPVYYGGPQIVIGWHGNRYWDGHRYWARDDWYRHHPAGRGDYARGHYDQHRGWH
;
A
#
# COMPACT_ATOMS: atom_id res chain seq x y z
N MET A 1 -60.41 79.99 52.05
CA MET A 1 -59.60 78.75 52.18
C MET A 1 -60.38 77.49 51.78
N LYS A 2 -61.13 77.48 50.66
CA LYS A 2 -61.88 76.29 50.20
C LYS A 2 -61.22 75.60 49.00
N SER A 3 -60.64 76.38 48.09
CA SER A 3 -59.90 75.90 46.90
C SER A 3 -58.63 75.12 47.23
N ALA A 4 -57.92 75.46 48.31
CA ALA A 4 -56.67 74.81 48.71
C ALA A 4 -56.81 73.29 49.03
N ARG A 5 -58.02 72.82 49.34
CA ARG A 5 -58.29 71.39 49.63
C ARG A 5 -58.79 70.60 48.41
N ILE A 6 -59.27 71.30 47.39
CA ILE A 6 -59.79 70.70 46.16
C ILE A 6 -58.64 70.36 45.20
N VAL A 7 -57.62 71.24 45.13
CA VAL A 7 -56.43 71.03 44.30
C VAL A 7 -55.73 69.69 44.59
N PRO A 8 -55.36 69.32 45.83
CA PRO A 8 -54.71 68.04 46.09
C PRO A 8 -55.63 66.84 45.84
N LEU A 9 -56.95 66.99 46.00
CA LEU A 9 -57.90 65.93 45.74
C LEU A 9 -58.02 65.63 44.24
N VAL A 10 -58.14 66.67 43.42
CA VAL A 10 -58.14 66.53 41.95
C VAL A 10 -56.82 65.92 41.49
N PHE A 11 -55.70 66.37 42.05
CA PHE A 11 -54.39 65.81 41.73
C PHE A 11 -54.30 64.32 42.10
N GLY A 12 -54.82 63.93 43.26
CA GLY A 12 -54.88 62.53 43.70
C GLY A 12 -55.76 61.64 42.81
N VAL A 13 -56.91 62.14 42.34
CA VAL A 13 -57.76 61.38 41.41
C VAL A 13 -57.07 61.21 40.05
N LEU A 14 -56.40 62.26 39.55
CA LEU A 14 -55.68 62.21 38.28
C LEU A 14 -54.49 61.23 38.33
N THR A 15 -53.72 61.21 39.42
CA THR A 15 -52.62 60.26 39.56
C THR A 15 -53.12 58.82 39.64
N LEU A 16 -54.19 58.56 40.40
CA LEU A 16 -54.79 57.22 40.46
C LEU A 16 -55.32 56.76 39.11
N ALA A 17 -56.00 57.65 38.37
CA ALA A 17 -56.52 57.35 37.04
C ALA A 17 -55.40 57.06 36.02
N ALA A 18 -54.32 57.86 36.05
CA ALA A 18 -53.14 57.64 35.20
C ALA A 18 -52.44 56.31 35.53
N SER A 19 -52.29 55.97 36.81
CA SER A 19 -51.76 54.67 37.24
C SER A 19 -52.66 53.52 36.80
N GLY A 20 -53.98 53.64 36.98
CA GLY A 20 -54.94 52.63 36.54
C GLY A 20 -54.89 52.37 35.03
N ALA A 21 -54.79 53.45 34.22
CA ALA A 21 -54.64 53.36 32.78
C ALA A 21 -53.34 52.67 32.35
N ALA A 22 -52.22 52.98 33.01
CA ALA A 22 -50.93 52.33 32.75
C ALA A 22 -50.96 50.83 33.06
N MET A 23 -51.62 50.42 34.15
CA MET A 23 -51.78 49.01 34.52
C MET A 23 -52.71 48.27 33.56
N ALA A 24 -53.82 48.90 33.14
CA ALA A 24 -54.77 48.31 32.20
C ALA A 24 -54.21 48.19 30.76
N ALA A 25 -53.34 49.12 30.36
CA ALA A 25 -52.71 49.12 29.04
C ALA A 25 -51.63 48.04 28.87
N GLY A 26 -51.22 47.36 29.95
CA GLY A 26 -50.21 46.31 29.91
C GLY A 26 -48.86 46.83 29.44
N LEU A 27 -48.09 47.45 30.34
CA LEU A 27 -46.72 47.86 30.04
C LEU A 27 -45.83 46.63 29.87
N ASN A 28 -45.32 46.44 28.65
CA ASN A 28 -44.40 45.36 28.31
C ASN A 28 -43.03 45.95 27.98
N VAL A 29 -41.99 45.50 28.70
CA VAL A 29 -40.60 45.87 28.42
C VAL A 29 -39.89 44.66 27.82
N GLY A 30 -39.52 44.75 26.55
CA GLY A 30 -38.71 43.74 25.88
C GLY A 30 -37.22 44.04 26.02
N VAL A 31 -36.44 43.09 26.52
CA VAL A 31 -34.97 43.17 26.54
C VAL A 31 -34.42 42.24 25.46
N ASN A 32 -33.71 42.79 24.47
CA ASN A 32 -32.98 41.98 23.50
C ASN A 32 -31.63 41.59 24.11
N ILE A 33 -31.50 40.32 24.49
CA ILE A 33 -30.22 39.76 24.91
C ILE A 33 -29.55 39.25 23.64
N GLY A 34 -28.61 40.02 23.10
CA GLY A 34 -27.93 39.78 21.81
C GLY A 34 -26.99 38.57 21.80
N ILE A 35 -27.37 37.47 22.47
CA ILE A 35 -26.65 36.21 22.42
C ILE A 35 -26.92 35.59 21.05
N PRO A 36 -25.89 35.44 20.19
CA PRO A 36 -26.06 34.77 18.92
C PRO A 36 -26.43 33.31 19.16
N ALA A 37 -27.27 32.76 18.29
CA ALA A 37 -27.61 31.35 18.34
C ALA A 37 -26.33 30.49 18.22
N PRO A 38 -26.23 29.36 18.94
CA PRO A 38 -25.10 28.45 18.80
C PRO A 38 -24.97 27.99 17.35
N VAL A 39 -23.79 28.17 16.78
CA VAL A 39 -23.47 27.64 15.45
C VAL A 39 -22.82 26.28 15.63
N TYR A 40 -23.52 25.22 15.20
CA TYR A 40 -22.94 23.88 15.15
C TYR A 40 -22.25 23.68 13.80
N VAL A 41 -20.93 23.48 13.84
CA VAL A 41 -20.14 23.15 12.65
C VAL A 41 -19.89 21.65 12.64
N ALA A 42 -20.44 20.96 11.66
CA ALA A 42 -20.12 19.55 11.43
C ALA A 42 -18.64 19.44 10.97
N PRO A 43 -17.86 18.51 11.52
CA PRO A 43 -16.50 18.26 11.05
C PRO A 43 -16.49 17.87 9.57
N ALA A 44 -15.48 18.36 8.83
CA ALA A 44 -15.29 17.96 7.44
C ALA A 44 -15.00 16.44 7.36
N PRO A 45 -15.55 15.73 6.35
CA PRO A 45 -15.19 14.34 6.12
C PRO A 45 -13.70 14.19 5.87
N VAL A 46 -13.04 13.30 6.62
CA VAL A 46 -11.64 12.95 6.37
C VAL A 46 -11.61 11.72 5.46
N TYR A 47 -11.10 11.89 4.25
CA TYR A 47 -10.88 10.77 3.34
C TYR A 47 -9.54 10.10 3.65
N ALA A 48 -9.60 8.83 4.02
CA ALA A 48 -8.41 7.98 4.10
C ALA A 48 -8.03 7.52 2.68
N PRO A 49 -6.73 7.55 2.32
CA PRO A 49 -6.29 6.92 1.09
C PRO A 49 -6.56 5.41 1.13
N PRO A 50 -6.90 4.79 -0.01
CA PRO A 50 -7.11 3.34 -0.07
C PRO A 50 -5.82 2.59 0.29
N PRO A 51 -5.94 1.39 0.90
CA PRO A 51 -4.77 0.59 1.26
C PRO A 51 -3.96 0.21 0.01
N PRO A 52 -2.63 0.05 0.15
CA PRO A 52 -1.78 -0.37 -0.96
C PRO A 52 -2.18 -1.77 -1.48
N PRO A 53 -1.99 -2.04 -2.79
CA PRO A 53 -2.33 -3.32 -3.38
C PRO A 53 -1.52 -4.47 -2.76
N PRO A 54 -2.08 -5.69 -2.67
CA PRO A 54 -1.37 -6.85 -2.16
C PRO A 54 -0.11 -7.14 -2.97
N VAL A 55 1.01 -7.37 -2.28
CA VAL A 55 2.24 -7.84 -2.92
C VAL A 55 2.11 -9.35 -3.14
N VAL A 56 1.99 -9.76 -4.40
CA VAL A 56 2.01 -11.18 -4.78
C VAL A 56 3.45 -11.60 -5.02
N TYR A 57 3.98 -12.41 -4.10
CA TYR A 57 5.27 -13.06 -4.30
C TYR A 57 5.10 -14.28 -5.20
N GLN A 58 5.65 -14.20 -6.41
CA GLN A 58 5.76 -15.36 -7.29
C GLN A 58 7.05 -16.11 -6.92
N PRO A 59 7.00 -17.44 -6.72
CA PRO A 59 8.21 -18.24 -6.56
C PRO A 59 9.13 -18.04 -7.76
N ALA A 60 10.43 -17.89 -7.50
CA ALA A 60 11.42 -17.84 -8.57
C ALA A 60 11.35 -19.15 -9.39
N PRO A 61 11.44 -19.09 -10.74
CA PRO A 61 11.47 -20.29 -11.57
C PRO A 61 12.64 -21.19 -11.17
N VAL A 62 12.35 -22.44 -10.81
CA VAL A 62 13.36 -23.46 -10.57
C VAL A 62 13.69 -24.11 -11.91
N TYR A 63 14.87 -23.81 -12.46
CA TYR A 63 15.39 -24.51 -13.63
C TYR A 63 16.10 -25.78 -13.18
N TYR A 64 15.50 -26.93 -13.47
CA TYR A 64 16.20 -28.21 -13.39
C TYR A 64 17.10 -28.33 -14.62
N GLY A 65 18.42 -28.28 -14.40
CA GLY A 65 19.39 -28.64 -15.44
C GLY A 65 19.14 -30.07 -15.87
N GLY A 66 18.81 -30.28 -17.15
CA GLY A 66 18.63 -31.60 -17.73
C GLY A 66 19.89 -32.47 -17.59
N PRO A 67 19.78 -33.79 -17.84
CA PRO A 67 20.92 -34.70 -17.77
C PRO A 67 22.06 -34.19 -18.67
N GLN A 68 23.25 -34.01 -18.07
CA GLN A 68 24.44 -33.55 -18.78
C GLN A 68 25.15 -34.77 -19.39
N ILE A 69 25.15 -34.89 -20.72
CA ILE A 69 25.94 -35.88 -21.44
C ILE A 69 27.16 -35.16 -22.02
N VAL A 70 28.35 -35.43 -21.49
CA VAL A 70 29.60 -34.84 -21.95
C VAL A 70 30.01 -35.47 -23.29
N ILE A 71 30.50 -34.66 -24.23
CA ILE A 71 31.08 -35.14 -25.49
C ILE A 71 32.31 -35.99 -25.16
N GLY A 72 32.36 -37.22 -25.67
CA GLY A 72 33.46 -38.13 -25.36
C GLY A 72 33.09 -39.60 -25.32
N TRP A 73 34.03 -40.39 -24.82
CA TRP A 73 33.86 -41.84 -24.67
C TRP A 73 33.03 -42.19 -23.44
N HIS A 74 31.95 -42.93 -23.66
CA HIS A 74 31.07 -43.53 -22.67
C HIS A 74 31.18 -45.05 -22.79
N GLY A 75 32.26 -45.61 -22.25
CA GLY A 75 32.62 -47.02 -22.42
C GLY A 75 33.02 -47.35 -23.86
N ASN A 76 32.28 -48.23 -24.51
CA ASN A 76 32.55 -48.67 -25.89
C ASN A 76 31.90 -47.78 -26.96
N ARG A 77 31.30 -46.66 -26.57
CA ARG A 77 30.62 -45.74 -27.49
C ARG A 77 31.13 -44.31 -27.31
N TYR A 78 31.34 -43.60 -28.40
CA TYR A 78 31.66 -42.18 -28.38
C TYR A 78 30.40 -41.34 -28.65
N TRP A 79 30.15 -40.31 -27.84
CA TRP A 79 29.09 -39.34 -28.06
C TRP A 79 29.68 -38.06 -28.67
N ASP A 80 29.20 -37.69 -29.85
CA ASP A 80 29.65 -36.51 -30.59
C ASP A 80 28.79 -35.25 -30.35
N GLY A 81 27.80 -35.33 -29.46
CA GLY A 81 26.81 -34.26 -29.24
C GLY A 81 25.45 -34.51 -29.91
N HIS A 82 25.39 -35.43 -30.88
CA HIS A 82 24.17 -35.73 -31.65
C HIS A 82 23.83 -37.22 -31.69
N ARG A 83 24.83 -38.10 -31.74
CA ARG A 83 24.66 -39.55 -31.82
C ARG A 83 25.77 -40.29 -31.12
N TYR A 84 25.48 -41.55 -30.80
CA TYR A 84 26.51 -42.50 -30.38
C TYR A 84 27.18 -43.15 -31.60
N TRP A 85 28.48 -43.30 -31.50
CA TRP A 85 29.33 -44.07 -32.40
C TRP A 85 29.81 -45.32 -31.66
N ALA A 86 29.70 -46.49 -32.29
CA ALA A 86 30.41 -47.66 -31.79
C ALA A 86 31.92 -47.45 -31.97
N ARG A 87 32.73 -48.02 -31.07
CA ARG A 87 34.18 -47.82 -31.08
C ARG A 87 34.83 -48.13 -32.44
N ASP A 88 34.44 -49.23 -33.06
CA ASP A 88 34.99 -49.67 -34.33
C ASP A 88 34.56 -48.76 -35.50
N ASP A 89 33.32 -48.26 -35.46
CA ASP A 89 32.82 -47.30 -36.45
C ASP A 89 33.56 -45.97 -36.35
N TRP A 90 33.80 -45.50 -35.11
CA TRP A 90 34.54 -44.27 -34.86
C TRP A 90 35.96 -44.35 -35.45
N TYR A 91 36.70 -45.43 -35.18
CA TYR A 91 38.06 -45.61 -35.73
C TYR A 91 38.09 -45.73 -37.25
N ARG A 92 37.03 -46.26 -37.87
CA ARG A 92 36.92 -46.32 -39.34
C ARG A 92 36.70 -44.95 -39.97
N HIS A 93 35.91 -44.09 -39.34
CA HIS A 93 35.60 -42.75 -39.86
C HIS A 93 36.61 -41.68 -39.42
N HIS A 94 37.29 -41.90 -38.31
CA HIS A 94 38.31 -41.04 -37.75
C HIS A 94 39.60 -41.84 -37.62
N PRO A 95 40.29 -42.11 -38.76
CA PRO A 95 41.59 -42.76 -38.71
C PRO A 95 42.52 -41.90 -37.84
N ALA A 96 43.28 -42.55 -36.95
CA ALA A 96 44.27 -41.86 -36.13
C ALA A 96 45.17 -41.07 -37.07
N GLY A 97 45.11 -39.74 -36.96
CA GLY A 97 46.03 -38.87 -37.68
C GLY A 97 47.46 -39.30 -37.33
N ARG A 98 48.38 -39.12 -38.27
CA ARG A 98 49.81 -39.36 -38.10
C ARG A 98 50.41 -38.46 -36.99
N GLY A 99 50.05 -38.70 -35.74
CA GLY A 99 50.43 -37.94 -34.55
C GLY A 99 50.32 -38.74 -33.25
N ASP A 100 49.51 -39.81 -33.21
CA ASP A 100 49.28 -40.58 -31.98
C ASP A 100 50.35 -41.65 -31.68
N TYR A 101 51.27 -41.93 -32.61
CA TYR A 101 52.36 -42.89 -32.38
C TYR A 101 53.42 -42.41 -31.37
N ALA A 102 53.37 -41.15 -30.93
CA ALA A 102 54.33 -40.61 -29.95
C ALA A 102 54.00 -40.99 -28.50
N ARG A 103 52.78 -41.49 -28.19
CA ARG A 103 52.34 -41.70 -26.80
C ARG A 103 52.59 -43.12 -26.25
N GLY A 104 53.10 -44.04 -27.07
CA GLY A 104 53.29 -45.45 -26.67
C GLY A 104 54.70 -45.84 -26.21
N HIS A 105 55.68 -44.94 -26.31
CA HIS A 105 57.10 -45.32 -26.18
C HIS A 105 57.77 -45.01 -24.83
N TYR A 106 57.04 -44.54 -23.82
CA TYR A 106 57.65 -44.18 -22.52
C TYR A 106 57.51 -45.23 -21.40
N ASP A 107 56.83 -46.36 -21.64
CA ASP A 107 56.53 -47.32 -20.56
C ASP A 107 57.46 -48.56 -20.46
N GLN A 108 58.52 -48.67 -21.28
CA GLN A 108 59.41 -49.86 -21.26
C GLN A 108 60.75 -49.71 -20.51
N HIS A 109 61.04 -48.57 -19.87
CA HIS A 109 62.33 -48.37 -19.16
C HIS A 109 62.24 -48.33 -17.62
N ARG A 110 61.27 -49.03 -17.01
CA ARG A 110 61.27 -49.23 -15.55
C ARG A 110 60.86 -50.65 -15.18
N GLY A 111 61.84 -51.55 -15.18
CA GLY A 111 61.66 -52.90 -14.65
C GLY A 111 62.97 -53.67 -14.54
N TRP A 112 63.48 -53.72 -13.31
CA TRP A 112 64.36 -54.74 -12.72
C TRP A 112 65.89 -54.57 -12.83
N HIS A 113 66.46 -54.32 -11.63
CA HIS A 113 67.71 -54.84 -11.03
C HIS A 113 69.02 -54.85 -11.84
#